data_AF-X0KGI0-F1
#
_entry.id   AF-X0KGI0-F1
#
_cell.length_a   1.000
_cell.length_b   1.000
_cell.length_c   1.000
_cell.angle_alpha   90.00
_cell.angle_beta   90.00
_cell.angle_gamma   90.00
#
_symmetry.space_group_name_H-M   'P 1'
#
loop_
_entity.id
_entity.type
_entity.pdbx_description
1 polymer ?
#
loop_
_entity_poly.entity_id
_entity_poly.type
_entity_poly.pdbx_seq_one_letter_code
_entity_poly.pdbx_strand_id
1 'polypeptide(L)'
;MSDDAAFSRVNLSIDVHARVLICCHDVCRVALSPSPAQVSQHLRTKHNIPAAERRLVTDLLKARTSPLQSPSEAPVRQDGSSPDPNLHLVHGFTCKFCIERTGSSQVMSRHITSAHEKQRLQLGVRRNAMYEPVFLQAWTKSPSGGRYWIVEYGGSTTRPVGGKEVYDHLEDVFERERGRQKGFSGGDLTNGAGTTRSSQTTTFTDLRPWLERTGWERTFGRIDRELLKNLTTAPSPATSHRGLHAYCLSQFH
;
A
#
# COMPACT_ATOMS: atom_id res chain seq x y z
N MET A 1 20.36 6.68 34.10
CA MET A 1 19.16 6.65 33.23
C MET A 1 19.63 6.29 31.85
N SER A 2 19.07 5.27 31.20
CA SER A 2 19.50 4.91 29.83
C SER A 2 19.25 6.08 28.88
N ASP A 3 20.17 6.37 27.95
CA ASP A 3 20.03 7.44 26.95
C ASP A 3 18.67 7.38 26.22
N ASP A 4 18.17 6.16 26.00
CA ASP A 4 16.88 5.89 25.36
C ASP A 4 15.69 6.48 26.12
N ALA A 5 15.76 6.53 27.46
CA ALA A 5 14.70 7.12 28.27
C ALA A 5 14.63 8.65 28.10
N ALA A 6 15.77 9.30 27.87
CA ALA A 6 15.81 10.74 27.66
C ALA A 6 15.32 11.12 26.25
N PHE A 7 15.69 10.34 25.23
CA PHE A 7 15.16 10.53 23.86
C PHE A 7 13.64 10.29 23.82
N SER A 8 13.17 9.24 24.48
CA SER A 8 11.73 8.91 24.50
C SER A 8 10.87 10.04 25.11
N ARG A 9 11.39 10.78 26.10
CA ARG A 9 10.68 11.92 26.73
C ARG A 9 10.34 13.05 25.76
N VAL A 10 11.12 13.19 24.67
CA VAL A 10 10.88 14.20 23.63
C VAL A 10 10.37 13.58 22.33
N ASN A 11 9.85 12.35 22.38
CA ASN A 11 9.42 11.53 21.24
C ASN A 11 10.50 11.38 20.17
N LEU A 12 11.72 11.05 20.61
CA LEU A 12 12.80 10.60 19.74
C LEU A 12 13.10 9.13 20.02
N SER A 13 13.42 8.38 18.97
CA SER A 13 13.92 7.01 19.08
C SER A 13 15.16 6.82 18.21
N ILE A 14 15.95 5.80 18.50
CA ILE A 14 17.10 5.44 17.68
C ILE A 14 16.81 4.11 17.02
N ASP A 15 16.92 4.08 15.69
CA ASP A 15 16.99 2.81 14.98
C ASP A 15 18.36 2.19 15.24
N VAL A 16 18.39 1.03 15.89
CA VAL A 16 19.64 0.37 16.29
C VAL A 16 20.42 -0.16 15.08
N HIS A 17 19.72 -0.60 14.02
CA HIS A 17 20.32 -1.24 12.86
C HIS A 17 20.89 -0.20 11.87
N ALA A 18 20.08 0.79 11.52
CA ALA A 18 20.46 1.88 10.62
C ALA A 18 21.19 3.02 11.36
N ARG A 19 21.19 3.00 12.70
CA ARG A 19 21.84 4.01 13.57
C ARG A 19 21.36 5.42 13.27
N VAL A 20 20.09 5.59 12.95
CA VAL A 20 19.48 6.91 12.69
C VAL A 20 18.63 7.36 13.86
N LEU A 21 18.59 8.67 14.09
CA LEU A 21 17.68 9.29 15.06
C LEU A 21 16.34 9.54 14.40
N ILE A 22 15.25 9.03 14.94
CA ILE A 22 13.89 9.21 14.40
C ILE A 22 13.10 10.16 15.30
N CYS A 23 12.44 11.13 14.68
CA CYS A 23 11.41 11.94 15.32
C CYS A 23 10.06 11.25 15.21
N CYS A 24 9.55 10.77 16.34
CA CYS A 24 8.33 9.98 16.44
C CYS A 24 7.06 10.83 16.61
N HIS A 25 7.17 12.17 16.65
CA HIS A 25 6.00 13.05 16.66
C HIS A 25 5.16 12.84 15.40
N ASP A 26 3.83 12.80 15.55
CA ASP A 26 2.88 12.43 14.49
C ASP A 26 2.99 13.29 13.22
N VAL A 27 3.30 14.58 13.37
CA VAL A 27 3.47 15.53 12.25
C VAL A 27 4.79 15.33 11.48
N CYS A 28 5.73 14.58 12.05
CA CYS A 28 7.07 14.38 11.54
C CYS A 28 7.27 12.96 11.01
N ARG A 29 7.37 11.98 11.90
CA ARG A 29 7.64 10.57 11.60
C ARG A 29 8.76 10.37 10.57
N VAL A 30 9.92 10.97 10.84
CA VAL A 30 11.10 10.98 9.97
C VAL A 30 12.38 10.88 10.75
N ALA A 31 13.40 10.31 10.13
CA ALA A 31 14.77 10.38 10.60
C ALA A 31 15.34 11.81 10.47
N LEU A 32 16.10 12.22 11.48
CA LEU A 32 16.78 13.49 11.60
C LEU A 32 18.26 13.31 11.31
N SER A 33 18.89 14.39 10.83
CA SER A 33 20.34 14.47 10.79
C SER A 33 20.91 14.32 12.22
N PRO A 34 22.05 13.64 12.38
CA PRO A 34 22.69 13.42 13.68
C PRO A 34 23.30 14.69 14.29
N SER A 35 23.32 15.82 13.56
CA SER A 35 23.86 17.08 14.05
C SER A 35 23.07 17.61 15.26
N PRO A 36 23.71 17.79 16.45
CA PRO A 36 23.01 18.30 17.64
C PRO A 36 22.33 19.65 17.42
N ALA A 37 22.95 20.53 16.62
CA ALA A 37 22.37 21.84 16.28
C ALA A 37 21.08 21.69 15.46
N GLN A 38 21.09 20.80 14.46
CA GLN A 38 19.92 20.56 13.60
C GLN A 38 18.79 19.86 14.37
N VAL A 39 19.12 18.91 15.24
CA VAL A 39 18.13 18.27 16.13
C VAL A 39 17.49 19.29 17.07
N SER A 40 18.30 20.13 17.73
CA SER A 40 17.79 21.17 18.63
C SER A 40 16.90 22.18 17.90
N GLN A 41 17.28 22.59 16.68
CA GLN A 41 16.47 23.48 15.86
C GLN A 41 15.17 22.82 15.41
N HIS A 42 15.20 21.56 15.01
CA HIS A 42 14.01 20.78 14.66
C HIS A 42 13.03 20.72 15.84
N LEU A 43 13.50 20.30 17.02
CA LEU A 43 12.69 20.21 18.23
C LEU A 43 12.09 21.56 18.64
N ARG A 44 12.84 22.66 18.50
CA ARG A 44 12.35 24.01 18.78
C ARG A 44 11.26 24.43 17.79
N THR A 45 11.52 24.27 16.49
CA THR A 45 10.66 24.87 15.45
C THR A 45 9.44 24.03 15.11
N LYS A 46 9.54 22.70 15.20
CA LYS A 46 8.45 21.78 14.84
C LYS A 46 7.61 21.33 16.04
N HIS A 47 8.23 21.29 17.23
CA HIS A 47 7.59 20.73 18.43
C HIS A 47 7.60 21.67 19.63
N ASN A 48 8.19 22.86 19.51
CA ASN A 48 8.28 23.85 20.58
C ASN A 48 8.88 23.30 21.91
N ILE A 49 9.84 22.37 21.81
CA ILE A 49 10.44 21.75 23.00
C ILE A 49 11.29 22.77 23.78
N PRO A 50 11.14 22.86 25.13
CA PRO A 50 11.89 23.79 25.97
C PRO A 50 13.41 23.67 25.84
N ALA A 51 14.12 24.77 26.10
CA ALA A 51 15.58 24.82 25.96
C ALA A 51 16.31 23.82 26.87
N ALA A 52 15.82 23.59 28.09
CA ALA A 52 16.43 22.66 29.03
C ALA A 52 16.41 21.21 28.51
N GLU A 53 15.27 20.74 28.01
CA GLU A 53 15.13 19.40 27.42
C GLU A 53 15.97 19.25 26.16
N ARG A 54 15.97 20.26 25.28
CA ARG A 54 16.83 20.25 24.09
C ARG A 54 18.31 20.19 24.42
N ARG A 55 18.76 20.86 25.49
CA ARG A 55 20.16 20.80 25.96
C ARG A 55 20.54 19.38 26.36
N LEU A 56 19.68 18.71 27.15
CA LEU A 56 19.89 17.30 27.52
C LEU A 56 20.05 16.40 26.28
N VAL A 57 19.16 16.53 25.30
CA VAL A 57 19.26 15.78 24.03
C VAL A 57 20.58 16.06 23.30
N THR A 58 20.99 17.33 23.21
CA THR A 58 22.25 17.67 22.52
C THR A 58 23.48 17.16 23.25
N ASP A 59 23.47 17.13 24.58
CA ASP A 59 24.59 16.66 25.38
C ASP A 59 24.71 15.13 25.27
N LEU A 60 23.59 14.40 25.27
CA LEU A 60 23.57 12.96 24.99
C LEU A 60 24.08 12.63 23.59
N LEU A 61 23.66 13.38 22.57
CA LEU A 61 24.15 13.18 21.20
C LEU A 61 25.67 13.40 21.09
N LYS A 62 26.24 14.35 21.82
CA LYS A 62 27.68 14.60 21.86
C LYS A 62 28.44 13.53 22.64
N ALA A 63 27.86 13.01 23.71
CA ALA A 63 28.49 12.02 24.59
C ALA A 63 28.46 10.60 24.02
N ARG A 64 27.64 10.33 22.99
CA ARG A 64 27.55 9.00 22.37
C ARG A 64 28.89 8.54 21.78
N THR A 65 29.34 7.37 22.21
CA THR A 65 30.50 6.65 21.65
C THR A 65 30.25 6.12 20.25
N SER A 66 29.01 5.69 19.95
CA SER A 66 28.64 5.23 18.61
C SER A 66 27.93 6.35 17.84
N PRO A 67 28.58 6.91 16.80
CA PRO A 67 28.00 8.00 16.02
C PRO A 67 26.72 7.56 15.30
N LEU A 68 25.75 8.45 15.21
CA LEU A 68 24.54 8.21 14.42
C LEU A 68 24.80 8.54 12.95
N GLN A 69 24.15 7.82 12.05
CA GLN A 69 24.27 8.02 10.61
C GLN A 69 23.32 9.11 10.12
N SER A 70 23.71 9.79 9.04
CA SER A 70 22.79 10.66 8.32
C SER A 70 21.70 9.83 7.64
N PRO A 71 20.42 10.26 7.66
CA PRO A 71 19.34 9.60 6.93
C PRO A 71 19.60 9.38 5.43
N SER A 72 20.42 10.22 4.80
CA SER A 72 20.79 10.10 3.39
C SER A 72 21.78 8.97 3.10
N GLU A 73 22.60 8.61 4.09
CA GLU A 73 23.67 7.63 3.98
C GLU A 73 23.28 6.29 4.61
N ALA A 74 22.34 6.32 5.55
CA ALA A 74 21.86 5.16 6.27
C ALA A 74 21.31 4.08 5.32
N PRO A 75 21.57 2.79 5.59
CA PRO A 75 21.11 1.69 4.75
C PRO A 75 19.58 1.70 4.66
N VAL A 76 19.07 1.45 3.45
CA VAL A 76 17.63 1.25 3.23
C VAL A 76 17.26 -0.12 3.79
N ARG A 77 16.10 -0.22 4.46
CA ARG A 77 15.62 -1.52 4.96
C ARG A 77 15.28 -2.47 3.80
N GLN A 78 15.23 -3.76 4.11
CA GLN A 78 14.81 -4.76 3.14
C GLN A 78 13.33 -4.60 2.78
N ASP A 79 13.00 -4.87 1.53
CA ASP A 79 11.61 -4.93 1.08
C ASP A 79 10.85 -6.08 1.75
N GLY A 80 9.56 -5.88 1.99
CA GLY A 80 8.72 -6.83 2.74
C GLY A 80 8.90 -6.75 4.25
N SER A 81 9.70 -5.80 4.75
CA SER A 81 9.78 -5.57 6.20
C SER A 81 8.45 -5.05 6.76
N SER A 82 8.19 -5.36 8.03
CA SER A 82 7.05 -4.77 8.74
C SER A 82 7.23 -3.24 8.85
N PRO A 83 6.15 -2.46 8.68
CA PRO A 83 6.19 -1.01 8.78
C PRO A 83 6.67 -0.56 10.16
N ASP A 84 7.59 0.41 10.18
CA ASP A 84 7.98 1.06 11.44
C ASP A 84 6.89 2.07 11.85
N PRO A 85 6.30 1.96 13.05
CA PRO A 85 5.25 2.88 13.50
C PRO A 85 5.75 4.33 13.67
N ASN A 86 7.06 4.52 13.86
CA ASN A 86 7.68 5.84 14.03
C ASN A 86 8.03 6.52 12.70
N LEU A 87 7.86 5.84 11.57
CA LEU A 87 8.08 6.40 10.24
C LEU A 87 6.78 6.57 9.47
N HIS A 88 6.76 7.58 8.60
CA HIS A 88 5.60 7.84 7.77
C HIS A 88 5.41 6.73 6.72
N LEU A 89 4.19 6.19 6.66
CA LEU A 89 3.76 5.27 5.60
C LEU A 89 3.37 6.06 4.35
N VAL A 90 4.05 5.78 3.24
CA VAL A 90 3.83 6.43 1.96
C VAL A 90 3.04 5.50 1.03
N HIS A 91 1.92 5.99 0.50
CA HIS A 91 1.14 5.26 -0.50
C HIS A 91 1.76 5.52 -1.87
N GLY A 92 2.69 4.64 -2.25
CA GLY A 92 3.56 4.85 -3.40
C GLY A 92 3.30 3.92 -4.57
N PHE A 93 4.26 3.94 -5.48
CA PHE A 93 4.30 3.17 -6.71
C PHE A 93 5.72 2.65 -6.94
N THR A 94 5.82 1.43 -7.46
CA THR A 94 7.07 0.83 -7.91
C THR A 94 6.97 0.44 -9.39
N CYS A 95 8.06 0.64 -10.12
CA CYS A 95 8.17 0.21 -11.50
C CYS A 95 8.27 -1.31 -11.56
N LYS A 96 7.58 -1.96 -12.50
CA LYS A 96 7.68 -3.42 -12.68
C LYS A 96 8.93 -3.88 -13.43
N PHE A 97 9.71 -2.94 -13.97
CA PHE A 97 10.83 -3.20 -14.88
C PHE A 97 12.18 -2.76 -14.34
N CYS A 98 12.22 -1.97 -13.26
CA CYS A 98 13.44 -1.53 -12.61
C CYS A 98 13.19 -1.20 -11.14
N ILE A 99 14.25 -0.83 -10.42
CA ILE A 99 14.21 -0.57 -8.97
C ILE A 99 13.52 0.74 -8.58
N GLU A 100 13.07 1.55 -9.54
CA GLU A 100 12.52 2.88 -9.31
C GLU A 100 11.22 2.85 -8.50
N ARG A 101 11.14 3.76 -7.52
CA ARG A 101 10.06 3.86 -6.53
C ARG A 101 9.75 5.32 -6.24
N THR A 102 8.48 5.66 -6.06
CA THR A 102 8.08 7.02 -5.70
C THR A 102 6.71 7.07 -5.05
N GLY A 103 6.48 8.09 -4.22
CA GLY A 103 5.16 8.42 -3.69
C GLY A 103 4.18 9.01 -4.72
N SER A 104 4.64 9.37 -5.94
CA SER A 104 3.82 10.06 -6.95
C SER A 104 3.61 9.23 -8.22
N SER A 105 2.35 9.01 -8.58
CA SER A 105 1.96 8.35 -9.83
C SER A 105 2.37 9.16 -11.07
N GLN A 106 2.40 10.49 -10.97
CA GLN A 106 2.85 11.37 -12.05
C GLN A 106 4.35 11.23 -12.27
N VAL A 107 5.15 11.21 -11.19
CA VAL A 107 6.60 10.96 -11.26
C VAL A 107 6.87 9.58 -11.87
N MET A 108 6.16 8.55 -11.41
CA MET A 108 6.30 7.20 -11.95
C MET A 108 5.90 7.13 -13.43
N SER A 109 4.79 7.77 -13.81
CA SER A 109 4.34 7.79 -15.22
C SER A 109 5.36 8.48 -16.14
N ARG A 110 6.01 9.56 -15.68
CA ARG A 110 7.09 10.22 -16.41
C ARG A 110 8.33 9.32 -16.53
N HIS A 111 8.68 8.61 -15.46
CA HIS A 111 9.75 7.62 -15.48
C HIS A 111 9.50 6.53 -16.54
N ILE A 112 8.27 6.01 -16.65
CA ILE A 112 7.92 5.04 -17.70
C ILE A 112 8.15 5.64 -19.10
N THR A 113 7.73 6.88 -19.36
CA THR A 113 7.96 7.54 -20.64
C THR A 113 9.45 7.72 -20.95
N SER A 114 10.29 8.01 -19.95
CA SER A 114 11.72 8.23 -20.19
C SER A 114 12.53 6.94 -20.29
N ALA A 115 12.22 5.93 -19.47
CA ALA A 115 13.06 4.74 -19.30
C ALA A 115 12.49 3.48 -19.96
N HIS A 116 11.17 3.40 -20.13
CA HIS A 116 10.47 2.16 -20.49
C HIS A 116 9.41 2.33 -21.61
N GLU A 117 9.49 3.41 -22.39
CA GLU A 117 8.51 3.70 -23.44
C GLU A 117 8.51 2.64 -24.55
N LYS A 118 9.70 2.17 -24.94
CA LYS A 118 9.83 1.10 -25.95
C LYS A 118 9.15 -0.18 -25.47
N GLN A 119 9.44 -0.62 -24.24
CA GLN A 119 8.82 -1.80 -23.63
C GLN A 119 7.30 -1.63 -23.52
N ARG A 120 6.83 -0.44 -23.13
CA ARG A 120 5.40 -0.12 -23.04
C ARG A 120 4.69 -0.29 -24.39
N LEU A 121 5.29 0.26 -25.46
CA LEU A 121 4.75 0.17 -26.82
C LEU A 121 4.75 -1.27 -27.33
N GLN A 122 5.81 -2.04 -27.08
CA GLN A 122 5.90 -3.45 -27.45
C GLN A 122 4.82 -4.32 -26.79
N LEU A 123 4.52 -4.05 -25.52
CA LEU A 123 3.47 -4.75 -24.78
C LEU A 123 2.06 -4.27 -25.16
N GLY A 124 1.91 -3.14 -25.88
CA GLY A 124 0.61 -2.58 -26.23
C GLY A 124 -0.20 -2.09 -25.04
N VAL A 125 0.44 -1.82 -23.89
CA VAL A 125 -0.24 -1.48 -22.63
C VAL A 125 -0.22 0.03 -22.33
N ARG A 126 -1.15 0.45 -21.48
CA ARG A 126 -1.17 1.81 -20.90
C ARG A 126 -0.05 1.97 -19.86
N ARG A 127 0.41 3.21 -19.64
CA ARG A 127 1.49 3.53 -18.68
C ARG A 127 1.22 3.00 -17.26
N ASN A 128 -0.02 3.09 -16.79
CA ASN A 128 -0.39 2.63 -15.45
C ASN A 128 -0.32 1.11 -15.27
N ALA A 129 -0.27 0.32 -16.35
CA ALA A 129 -0.04 -1.12 -16.25
C ALA A 129 1.44 -1.46 -15.97
N MET A 130 2.36 -0.53 -16.24
CA MET A 130 3.81 -0.71 -16.15
C MET A 130 4.37 -0.51 -14.74
N TYR A 131 3.55 -0.07 -13.80
CA TYR A 131 3.88 0.10 -12.40
C TYR A 131 2.74 -0.41 -11.53
N GLU A 132 3.02 -0.64 -10.26
CA GLU A 132 2.00 -1.08 -9.29
C GLU A 132 2.03 -0.23 -8.03
N PRO A 133 0.86 -0.02 -7.41
CA PRO A 133 0.79 0.67 -6.13
C PRO A 133 1.31 -0.24 -5.00
N VAL A 134 2.13 0.34 -4.13
CA VAL A 134 2.78 -0.35 -3.00
C VAL A 134 2.79 0.54 -1.77
N PHE A 135 3.04 -0.06 -0.61
CA PHE A 135 3.32 0.68 0.62
C PHE A 135 4.82 0.90 0.75
N LEU A 136 5.23 2.16 0.88
CA LEU A 136 6.62 2.54 0.98
C LEU A 136 6.91 3.17 2.35
N GLN A 137 8.12 2.99 2.83
CA GLN A 137 8.71 3.82 3.87
C GLN A 137 10.06 4.34 3.43
N ALA A 138 10.49 5.44 4.04
CA ALA A 138 11.78 6.06 3.83
C ALA A 138 12.25 6.70 5.13
N TRP A 139 13.55 6.94 5.24
CA TRP A 139 14.11 7.68 6.38
C TRP A 139 13.63 9.14 6.40
N THR A 140 13.39 9.76 5.24
CA THR A 140 12.97 11.16 5.14
C THR A 140 11.66 11.29 4.35
N LYS A 141 10.98 12.45 4.43
CA LYS A 141 9.71 12.67 3.71
C LYS A 141 9.86 12.59 2.18
N SER A 142 11.02 13.00 1.68
CA SER A 142 11.31 13.10 0.24
C SER A 142 12.75 12.64 0.00
N PRO A 143 13.03 11.33 0.07
CA PRO A 143 14.36 10.80 -0.19
C PRO A 143 14.80 11.12 -1.62
N SER A 144 16.04 11.62 -1.76
CA SER A 144 16.69 11.72 -3.07
C SER A 144 16.94 10.32 -3.64
N GLY A 145 16.87 10.20 -4.96
CA GLY A 145 17.18 8.95 -5.67
C GLY A 145 16.26 7.77 -5.32
N GLY A 146 15.02 8.03 -4.88
CA GLY A 146 14.03 6.98 -4.68
C GLY A 146 14.37 5.98 -3.57
N ARG A 147 15.12 6.40 -2.53
CA ARG A 147 15.52 5.58 -1.36
C ARG A 147 14.35 5.20 -0.45
N TYR A 148 13.38 4.51 -1.04
CA TYR A 148 12.24 3.89 -0.38
C TYR A 148 12.46 2.38 -0.29
N TRP A 149 11.86 1.76 0.71
CA TRP A 149 11.66 0.31 0.78
C TRP A 149 10.18 -0.01 0.81
N ILE A 150 9.81 -1.17 0.28
CA ILE A 150 8.45 -1.69 0.28
C ILE A 150 8.19 -2.33 1.65
N VAL A 151 7.06 -2.02 2.26
CA VAL A 151 6.66 -2.62 3.54
C VAL A 151 5.45 -3.53 3.37
N GLU A 152 5.36 -4.56 4.20
CA GLU A 152 4.20 -5.44 4.26
C GLU A 152 3.14 -4.81 5.17
N TYR A 153 2.00 -4.41 4.61
CA TYR A 153 0.94 -3.75 5.35
C TYR A 153 -0.39 -4.48 5.16
N GLY A 154 -1.02 -4.87 6.27
CA GLY A 154 -2.25 -5.65 6.24
C GLY A 154 -2.10 -7.05 5.61
N GLY A 155 -0.91 -7.66 5.70
CA GLY A 155 -0.62 -8.98 5.11
C GLY A 155 -0.35 -8.94 3.59
N SER A 156 -0.13 -7.75 3.01
CA SER A 156 0.20 -7.60 1.59
C SER A 156 1.29 -6.56 1.38
N THR A 157 2.20 -6.83 0.44
CA THR A 157 3.20 -5.86 -0.06
C THR A 157 2.67 -5.05 -1.24
N THR A 158 1.58 -5.49 -1.86
CA THR A 158 0.90 -4.79 -2.95
C THR A 158 -0.35 -4.10 -2.43
N ARG A 159 -0.58 -2.86 -2.88
CA ARG A 159 -1.76 -2.11 -2.51
C ARG A 159 -2.88 -2.39 -3.53
N PRO A 160 -4.13 -2.63 -3.11
CA PRO A 160 -5.24 -2.75 -4.05
C PRO A 160 -5.40 -1.49 -4.93
N VAL A 161 -5.72 -1.68 -6.20
CA VAL A 161 -5.86 -0.58 -7.18
C VAL A 161 -7.10 0.26 -6.83
N GLY A 162 -6.89 1.49 -6.34
CA GLY A 162 -8.01 2.39 -6.01
C GLY A 162 -7.66 3.77 -5.43
N GLY A 163 -6.39 4.09 -5.20
CA GLY A 163 -6.03 5.36 -4.55
C GLY A 163 -6.27 5.35 -3.04
N LYS A 164 -6.08 6.49 -2.36
CA LYS A 164 -6.17 6.59 -0.89
C LYS A 164 -7.60 6.38 -0.39
N GLU A 165 -8.59 6.98 -1.06
CA GLU A 165 -10.00 6.94 -0.66
C GLU A 165 -10.58 5.52 -0.66
N VAL A 166 -10.25 4.73 -1.69
CA VAL A 166 -10.64 3.31 -1.74
C VAL A 166 -9.92 2.52 -0.66
N TYR A 167 -8.68 2.89 -0.31
CA TYR A 167 -7.96 2.24 0.78
C TYR A 167 -8.56 2.58 2.14
N ASP A 168 -8.80 3.86 2.44
CA ASP A 168 -9.42 4.30 3.70
C ASP A 168 -10.80 3.61 3.87
N HIS A 169 -11.56 3.47 2.78
CA HIS A 169 -12.80 2.69 2.77
C HIS A 169 -12.57 1.18 3.01
N LEU A 170 -11.58 0.57 2.35
CA LEU A 170 -11.25 -0.84 2.56
C LEU A 170 -10.75 -1.10 3.98
N GLU A 171 -9.98 -0.18 4.57
CA GLU A 171 -9.49 -0.26 5.95
C GLU A 171 -10.66 -0.19 6.94
N ASP A 172 -11.60 0.73 6.76
CA ASP A 172 -12.85 0.78 7.54
C ASP A 172 -13.67 -0.52 7.40
N VAL A 173 -13.73 -1.09 6.18
CA VAL A 173 -14.36 -2.39 5.94
C VAL A 173 -13.61 -3.52 6.65
N PHE A 174 -12.28 -3.58 6.58
CA PHE A 174 -11.47 -4.60 7.24
C PHE A 174 -11.60 -4.54 8.77
N GLU A 175 -11.58 -3.34 9.34
CA GLU A 175 -11.79 -3.12 10.78
C GLU A 175 -13.17 -3.58 11.22
N ARG A 176 -14.21 -3.26 10.44
CA ARG A 176 -15.58 -3.74 10.67
C ARG A 176 -15.67 -5.27 10.62
N GLU A 177 -15.06 -5.91 9.62
CA GLU A 177 -15.08 -7.37 9.47
C GLU A 177 -14.29 -8.07 10.58
N ARG A 178 -13.15 -7.52 11.00
CA ARG A 178 -12.39 -8.02 12.16
C ARG A 178 -13.19 -7.92 13.46
N GLY A 179 -13.96 -6.84 13.62
CA GLY A 179 -14.92 -6.70 14.72
C GLY A 179 -15.99 -7.79 14.70
N ARG A 180 -16.55 -8.09 13.52
CA ARG A 180 -17.55 -9.16 13.34
C ARG A 180 -16.96 -10.54 13.65
N GLN A 181 -15.75 -10.86 13.17
CA GLN A 181 -15.08 -12.14 13.49
C GLN A 181 -14.82 -12.31 14.99
N LYS A 182 -14.43 -11.25 15.71
CA LYS A 182 -14.32 -11.30 17.18
C LYS A 182 -15.68 -11.54 17.86
N GLY A 183 -16.77 -11.05 17.29
CA GLY A 183 -18.13 -11.33 17.74
C GLY A 183 -18.57 -12.79 17.51
N PHE A 184 -18.08 -13.43 16.44
CA PHE A 184 -18.36 -14.84 16.16
C PHE A 184 -17.51 -15.81 17.01
N SER A 185 -16.30 -15.43 17.42
CA SER A 185 -15.46 -16.27 18.32
C SER A 185 -15.79 -16.13 19.81
N GLY A 186 -16.69 -15.20 20.19
CA GLY A 186 -17.08 -14.95 21.59
C GLY A 186 -18.35 -15.70 22.04
N GLY A 187 -18.98 -16.48 21.16
CA GLY A 187 -20.24 -17.17 21.42
C GLY A 187 -20.10 -18.69 21.45
N ASP A 188 -20.00 -19.22 22.67
CA ASP A 188 -20.48 -20.53 23.10
C ASP A 188 -19.75 -21.80 22.60
N LEU A 189 -18.74 -22.21 23.39
CA LEU A 189 -18.37 -23.61 23.53
C LEU A 189 -19.39 -24.29 24.46
N THR A 190 -20.56 -24.67 23.97
CA THR A 190 -21.36 -25.73 24.60
C THR A 190 -22.09 -26.62 23.57
N ASN A 191 -21.73 -27.90 23.60
CA ASN A 191 -22.53 -29.10 23.29
C ASN A 191 -23.19 -29.28 21.89
N GLY A 192 -22.52 -30.10 21.07
CA GLY A 192 -23.03 -31.41 20.63
C GLY A 192 -24.28 -31.49 19.75
N ALA A 193 -24.09 -31.77 18.46
CA ALA A 193 -24.72 -32.87 17.70
C ALA A 193 -24.51 -32.61 16.19
N GLY A 194 -23.91 -33.57 15.49
CA GLY A 194 -23.76 -33.49 14.03
C GLY A 194 -25.11 -33.58 13.32
N THR A 195 -25.24 -32.94 12.16
CA THR A 195 -25.98 -33.39 10.98
C THR A 195 -25.86 -32.37 9.84
N THR A 196 -25.45 -32.87 8.67
CA THR A 196 -25.61 -32.35 7.30
C THR A 196 -25.06 -30.96 6.95
N ARG A 197 -24.00 -30.99 6.14
CA ARG A 197 -23.56 -29.93 5.22
C ARG A 197 -24.67 -29.66 4.20
N SER A 198 -25.61 -28.78 4.56
CA SER A 198 -26.63 -28.27 3.65
C SER A 198 -26.01 -27.28 2.68
N SER A 199 -26.26 -27.48 1.38
CA SER A 199 -25.95 -26.54 0.30
C SER A 199 -26.57 -25.18 0.62
N GLN A 200 -25.75 -24.26 1.12
CA GLN A 200 -26.20 -22.89 1.39
C GLN A 200 -26.38 -22.16 0.06
N THR A 201 -27.63 -21.99 -0.35
CA THR A 201 -28.02 -20.98 -1.33
C THR A 201 -27.66 -19.62 -0.74
N THR A 202 -26.59 -19.00 -1.23
CA THR A 202 -26.16 -17.67 -0.77
C THR A 202 -27.26 -16.67 -1.06
N THR A 203 -27.78 -16.01 -0.03
CA THR A 203 -28.81 -14.98 -0.23
C THR A 203 -28.17 -13.70 -0.76
N PHE A 204 -28.93 -12.85 -1.45
CA PHE A 204 -28.43 -11.58 -1.99
C PHE A 204 -27.77 -10.69 -0.90
N THR A 205 -28.27 -10.78 0.33
CA THR A 205 -27.72 -10.10 1.51
C THR A 205 -26.32 -10.61 1.87
N ASP A 206 -26.03 -11.89 1.63
CA ASP A 206 -24.71 -12.50 1.86
C ASP A 206 -23.72 -12.16 0.75
N LEU A 207 -24.21 -11.82 -0.45
CA LEU A 207 -23.42 -11.41 -1.61
C LEU A 207 -23.14 -9.90 -1.65
N ARG A 208 -23.97 -9.07 -0.99
CA ARG A 208 -23.75 -7.62 -0.89
C ARG A 208 -22.33 -7.25 -0.47
N PRO A 209 -21.73 -7.87 0.56
CA PRO A 209 -20.35 -7.58 0.95
C PRO A 209 -19.32 -7.86 -0.15
N TRP A 210 -19.55 -8.88 -1.00
CA TRP A 210 -18.68 -9.16 -2.14
C TRP A 210 -18.91 -8.18 -3.31
N LEU A 211 -20.17 -7.81 -3.57
CA LEU A 211 -20.56 -6.83 -4.58
C LEU A 211 -19.99 -5.44 -4.25
N GLU A 212 -20.00 -5.06 -2.97
CA GLU A 212 -19.40 -3.83 -2.46
C GLU A 212 -17.87 -3.88 -2.53
N ARG A 213 -17.25 -4.99 -2.07
CA ARG A 213 -15.79 -5.20 -2.08
C ARG A 213 -15.18 -5.11 -3.48
N THR A 214 -15.87 -5.64 -4.49
CA THR A 214 -15.40 -5.61 -5.88
C THR A 214 -15.81 -4.33 -6.62
N GLY A 215 -16.59 -3.45 -5.99
CA GLY A 215 -17.13 -2.24 -6.62
C GLY A 215 -18.06 -2.54 -7.79
N TRP A 216 -18.67 -3.73 -7.80
CA TRP A 216 -19.47 -4.23 -8.90
C TRP A 216 -20.67 -3.33 -9.19
N GLU A 217 -21.37 -2.87 -8.15
CA GLU A 217 -22.52 -1.97 -8.30
C GLU A 217 -22.14 -0.63 -8.94
N ARG A 218 -20.98 -0.08 -8.60
CA ARG A 218 -20.48 1.17 -9.20
C ARG A 218 -20.03 0.97 -10.65
N THR A 219 -19.48 -0.21 -10.96
CA THR A 219 -18.93 -0.54 -12.28
C THR A 219 -20.04 -0.78 -13.30
N PHE A 220 -21.14 -1.44 -12.89
CA PHE A 220 -22.25 -1.78 -13.77
C PHE A 220 -23.52 -0.96 -13.52
N GLY A 221 -23.49 0.00 -12.59
CA GLY A 221 -24.67 0.79 -12.20
C GLY A 221 -25.27 1.67 -13.31
N ARG A 222 -24.51 1.94 -14.39
CA ARG A 222 -24.95 2.68 -15.58
C ARG A 222 -25.17 1.78 -16.81
N ILE A 223 -24.95 0.48 -16.68
CA ILE A 223 -25.07 -0.48 -17.77
C ILE A 223 -26.46 -1.12 -17.68
N ASP A 224 -27.14 -1.21 -18.82
CA ASP A 224 -28.44 -1.85 -18.90
C ASP A 224 -28.32 -3.33 -18.50
N ARG A 225 -29.00 -3.69 -17.42
CA ARG A 225 -29.00 -5.05 -16.87
C ARG A 225 -29.67 -6.03 -17.81
N GLU A 226 -30.62 -5.59 -18.62
CA GLU A 226 -31.26 -6.42 -19.64
C GLU A 226 -30.30 -6.73 -20.78
N LEU A 227 -29.43 -5.78 -21.17
CA LEU A 227 -28.37 -6.04 -22.14
C LEU A 227 -27.40 -7.13 -21.65
N LEU A 228 -26.96 -7.06 -20.39
CA LEU A 228 -26.07 -8.07 -19.80
C LEU A 228 -26.74 -9.45 -19.74
N LYS A 229 -28.03 -9.49 -19.40
CA LYS A 229 -28.82 -10.73 -19.37
C LYS A 229 -28.97 -11.34 -20.77
N ASN A 230 -29.21 -10.52 -21.79
CA ASN A 230 -29.31 -10.96 -23.17
C ASN A 230 -27.98 -11.54 -23.69
N LEU A 231 -26.84 -10.98 -23.27
CA LEU A 231 -25.51 -11.50 -23.61
C LEU A 231 -25.19 -12.85 -22.94
N THR A 232 -25.78 -13.12 -21.78
CA THR A 232 -25.63 -14.42 -21.10
C THR A 232 -26.59 -15.50 -21.63
N THR A 233 -27.54 -15.12 -22.49
CA THR A 233 -28.49 -16.08 -23.07
C THR A 233 -27.84 -16.71 -24.30
N ALA A 234 -27.65 -18.04 -24.29
CA ALA A 234 -27.12 -18.75 -25.44
C ALA A 234 -28.04 -18.54 -26.66
N PRO A 235 -27.47 -18.28 -27.87
CA PRO A 235 -28.30 -18.15 -29.06
C PRO A 235 -29.08 -19.45 -29.29
N SER A 236 -30.37 -19.31 -29.61
CA SER A 236 -31.23 -20.45 -29.90
C SER A 236 -30.64 -21.29 -31.03
N PRO A 237 -30.60 -22.64 -30.92
CA PRO A 237 -30.01 -23.51 -31.94
C PRO A 237 -30.69 -23.41 -33.33
N ALA A 238 -31.85 -22.75 -33.42
CA ALA A 238 -32.57 -22.53 -34.68
C ALA A 238 -31.92 -21.48 -35.62
N THR A 239 -30.99 -20.65 -35.15
CA THR A 239 -30.29 -19.67 -36.01
C THR A 239 -28.91 -20.12 -36.49
N SER A 240 -28.39 -21.27 -36.05
CA SER A 240 -27.08 -21.79 -36.50
C SER A 240 -27.10 -22.54 -37.84
N HIS A 241 -28.26 -22.77 -38.47
CA HIS A 241 -28.36 -23.56 -39.71
C HIS A 241 -28.65 -22.77 -41.00
N ARG A 242 -28.38 -21.47 -41.04
CA ARG A 242 -28.28 -20.73 -42.32
C ARG A 242 -27.18 -19.68 -42.24
N GLY A 243 -26.02 -19.99 -42.82
CA GLY A 243 -25.07 -18.94 -43.22
C GLY A 243 -23.58 -19.21 -43.08
N LEU A 244 -23.10 -20.45 -43.12
CA LEU A 244 -21.69 -20.73 -43.43
C LEU A 244 -21.61 -21.90 -44.42
N HIS A 245 -22.07 -21.68 -45.65
CA HIS A 245 -21.65 -22.52 -46.77
C HIS A 245 -20.57 -21.79 -47.55
N ALA A 246 -19.43 -22.47 -47.57
CA ALA A 246 -18.20 -22.16 -48.27
C ALA A 246 -18.41 -21.75 -49.73
N TYR A 247 -17.66 -20.73 -50.17
CA TYR A 247 -17.18 -20.65 -51.54
C TYR A 247 -15.65 -20.55 -51.50
N CYS A 248 -15.02 -21.71 -51.63
CA CYS A 248 -13.69 -21.83 -52.20
C CYS A 248 -13.74 -23.08 -53.08
N LEU A 249 -13.80 -22.89 -54.40
CA LEU A 249 -13.26 -23.84 -55.37
C LEU A 249 -13.08 -23.12 -56.71
N SER A 250 -11.84 -23.19 -57.16
CA SER A 250 -11.26 -22.93 -58.47
C SER A 250 -12.15 -23.22 -59.70
N GLN A 251 -11.94 -22.46 -60.78
CA GLN A 251 -11.87 -23.02 -62.13
C GLN A 251 -10.85 -22.25 -62.99
N PHE A 252 -9.77 -22.97 -63.33
CA PHE A 252 -9.06 -22.84 -64.59
C PHE A 252 -9.93 -23.49 -65.67
N HIS A 253 -10.19 -22.78 -66.77
CA HIS A 253 -10.04 -23.29 -68.13
C HIS A 253 -9.97 -22.14 -69.12
#